data_AF-A0A0F9IV56-F1
#
_entry.id   AF-A0A0F9IV56-F1
#
_cell.length_a   1.000
_cell.length_b   1.000
_cell.length_c   1.000
_cell.angle_alpha   90.00
_cell.angle_beta   90.00
_cell.angle_gamma   90.00
#
_symmetry.space_group_name_H-M   'P 1'
#
loop_
_entity.id
_entity.type
_entity.pdbx_description
1 polymer ?
#
loop_
_entity_poly.entity_id
_entity_poly.type
_entity_poly.pdbx_seq_one_letter_code
_entity_poly.pdbx_strand_id
1 'polypeptide(L)'
;MFDTICPYCKYKATDHETLDGGELPEDGDISFCIECGEVCEYQNRSLIKLDEEQLEGESKKQFNDIREAWLKIRARDSVGEFAKG
;
A
#
# COMPACT_ATOMS: atom_id res chain seq x y z
N MET A 1 -12.18 -13.84 8.78
CA MET A 1 -11.74 -12.97 7.69
C MET A 1 -11.76 -11.55 8.21
N PHE A 2 -10.60 -10.91 8.23
CA PHE A 2 -10.42 -9.54 8.70
C PHE A 2 -10.38 -8.64 7.47
N ASP A 3 -11.11 -7.52 7.48
CA ASP A 3 -11.20 -6.63 6.33
C ASP A 3 -10.48 -5.32 6.64
N THR A 4 -9.66 -4.83 5.73
CA THR A 4 -9.11 -3.48 5.80
C THR A 4 -9.65 -2.60 4.68
N ILE A 5 -9.82 -1.31 4.95
CA ILE A 5 -10.31 -0.33 3.98
C ILE A 5 -9.24 0.73 3.79
N CYS A 6 -8.75 0.88 2.55
CA CYS A 6 -7.79 1.92 2.23
C CYS A 6 -8.38 3.30 2.52
N PRO A 7 -7.71 4.15 3.33
CA PRO A 7 -8.26 5.45 3.70
C PRO A 7 -8.30 6.44 2.52
N TYR A 8 -7.51 6.18 1.46
CA TYR A 8 -7.40 7.02 0.27
C TYR A 8 -8.47 6.70 -0.79
N CYS A 9 -8.52 5.46 -1.29
CA CYS A 9 -9.42 5.06 -2.38
C CYS A 9 -10.66 4.26 -1.94
N LYS A 10 -10.77 3.93 -0.65
CA LYS A 10 -11.85 3.11 -0.07
C LYS A 10 -11.93 1.67 -0.60
N TYR A 11 -10.88 1.20 -1.27
CA TYR A 11 -10.73 -0.21 -1.63
C TYR A 11 -10.77 -1.09 -0.37
N LYS A 12 -11.56 -2.16 -0.43
CA LYS A 12 -11.72 -3.13 0.66
C LYS A 12 -10.88 -4.37 0.36
N ALA A 13 -9.86 -4.62 1.16
CA ALA A 13 -9.05 -5.83 1.09
C ALA A 13 -9.59 -6.86 2.09
N THR A 14 -9.85 -8.07 1.61
CA THR A 14 -10.26 -9.23 2.42
C THR A 14 -9.13 -10.24 2.62
N ASP A 15 -8.07 -10.11 1.82
CA ASP A 15 -6.84 -10.91 1.87
C ASP A 15 -5.65 -9.99 2.15
N HIS A 16 -4.71 -10.49 2.94
CA HIS A 16 -3.54 -9.76 3.41
C HIS A 16 -2.30 -10.63 3.24
N GLU A 17 -1.26 -10.09 2.65
CA GLU A 17 0.06 -10.70 2.61
C GLU A 17 0.99 -9.84 3.46
N THR A 18 1.52 -10.40 4.55
CA THR A 18 2.55 -9.74 5.36
C THR A 18 3.93 -10.27 4.98
N LEU A 19 4.97 -9.45 5.17
CA LEU A 19 6.33 -9.82 4.79
C LEU A 19 6.92 -10.96 5.64
N ASP A 20 6.42 -11.14 6.85
CA ASP A 20 6.81 -12.19 7.78
C ASP A 20 5.98 -13.48 7.65
N GLY A 21 5.01 -13.51 6.73
CA GLY A 21 4.12 -14.67 6.51
C GLY A 21 3.03 -14.82 7.58
N GLY A 22 2.82 -13.80 8.42
CA GLY A 22 1.65 -13.66 9.27
C GLY A 22 0.34 -13.55 8.49
N GLU A 23 -0.77 -13.86 9.16
CA GLU A 23 -2.12 -13.76 8.57
C GLU A 23 -2.78 -12.38 8.80
N LEU A 24 -2.24 -11.58 9.73
CA LEU A 24 -2.81 -10.30 10.14
C LEU A 24 -1.70 -9.27 10.39
N PRO A 25 -1.91 -8.00 10.01
CA PRO A 25 -1.01 -6.92 10.37
C PRO A 25 -1.07 -6.60 11.87
N GLU A 26 0.06 -6.16 12.41
CA GLU A 26 0.20 -5.62 13.76
C GLU A 26 0.10 -4.09 13.78
N ASP A 27 -0.27 -3.51 14.92
CA ASP A 27 -0.32 -2.06 15.07
C ASP A 27 1.09 -1.46 14.85
N GLY A 28 1.18 -0.47 13.96
CA GLY A 28 2.43 0.11 13.47
C GLY A 28 2.89 -0.45 12.13
N ASP A 29 2.28 -1.52 11.62
CA ASP A 29 2.65 -2.08 10.32
C ASP A 29 2.33 -1.13 9.17
N ILE A 30 3.26 -1.08 8.23
CA ILE A 30 3.12 -0.31 7.00
C ILE A 30 2.41 -1.17 5.95
N SER A 31 1.23 -0.73 5.54
CA SER A 31 0.39 -1.39 4.56
C SER A 31 0.44 -0.67 3.22
N PHE A 32 0.58 -1.41 2.14
CA PHE A 32 0.58 -0.90 0.77
C PHE A 32 -0.73 -1.23 0.04
N CYS A 33 -1.41 -0.21 -0.51
CA CYS A 33 -2.65 -0.44 -1.24
C CYS A 33 -2.39 -0.80 -2.71
N ILE A 34 -2.71 -2.03 -3.11
CA ILE A 34 -2.52 -2.49 -4.49
C ILE A 34 -3.31 -1.67 -5.54
N GLU A 35 -4.48 -1.14 -5.14
CA GLU A 35 -5.41 -0.45 -6.04
C GLU A 35 -4.97 0.98 -6.38
N CYS A 36 -4.49 1.72 -5.38
CA CYS A 36 -4.13 3.13 -5.53
C CYS A 36 -2.67 3.46 -5.27
N GLY A 37 -1.86 2.50 -4.82
CA GLY A 37 -0.43 2.67 -4.60
C GLY A 37 -0.05 3.52 -3.40
N GLU A 38 -1.03 4.01 -2.64
CA GLU A 38 -0.79 4.77 -1.42
C GLU A 38 -0.41 3.83 -0.28
N VAL A 39 0.45 4.33 0.61
CA VAL A 39 0.88 3.63 1.82
C VAL A 39 0.09 4.15 3.01
N CYS A 40 -0.30 3.24 3.89
CA CYS A 40 -1.04 3.50 5.11
C CYS A 40 -0.37 2.80 6.28
N GLU A 41 -0.68 3.26 7.48
CA GLU A 41 -0.28 2.60 8.73
C GLU A 41 -1.48 1.81 9.27
N TYR A 42 -1.23 0.62 9.77
CA TYR A 42 -2.22 -0.16 10.49
C TYR A 42 -2.22 0.25 11.96
N GLN A 43 -3.37 0.72 12.45
CA GLN A 43 -3.51 1.17 13.83
C GLN A 43 -4.93 0.94 14.33
N ASN A 44 -5.06 0.44 15.56
CA ASN A 44 -6.35 0.22 16.21
C ASN A 44 -7.32 -0.60 15.35
N ARG A 45 -6.82 -1.64 14.68
CA ARG A 45 -7.58 -2.51 13.77
C ARG A 45 -8.13 -1.82 12.52
N SER A 46 -7.47 -0.74 12.07
CA SER A 46 -7.88 0.03 10.90
C SER A 46 -6.67 0.57 10.14
N LEU A 47 -6.85 0.88 8.85
CA LEU A 47 -5.82 1.59 8.08
C LEU A 47 -6.03 3.10 8.22
N ILE A 48 -4.99 3.79 8.66
CA ILE A 48 -4.94 5.25 8.73
C ILE A 48 -3.97 5.80 7.68
N LYS A 49 -4.14 7.06 7.33
CA LYS A 49 -3.21 7.74 6.41
C LYS A 49 -1.87 7.86 7.11
N LEU A 50 -0.81 7.44 6.43
CA LEU A 50 0.55 7.63 6.92
C LEU A 50 0.86 9.13 6.92
N ASP A 51 1.42 9.61 8.03
CA ASP A 51 1.91 10.99 8.11
C ASP A 51 3.32 11.06 7.51
N GLU A 52 3.41 11.42 6.23
CA GLU A 52 4.66 11.49 5.48
C GLU A 52 5.67 12.51 6.07
N GLU A 53 5.18 13.46 6.88
CA GLU A 53 6.03 14.44 7.57
C GLU A 53 6.83 13.80 8.70
N GLN A 54 6.34 12.69 9.26
CA GLN A 54 7.02 11.93 10.32
C GLN A 54 8.07 10.96 9.77
N LEU A 55 8.05 10.70 8.45
CA LEU A 55 9.08 9.91 7.80
C LEU A 55 10.34 10.74 7.60
N GLU A 56 11.43 10.29 8.20
CA GLU A 56 12.75 10.90 8.07
C GLU A 56 13.78 9.90 7.52
N GLY A 57 14.89 10.45 7.00
CA GLY A 57 16.05 9.67 6.59
C GLY A 57 15.75 8.55 5.59
N GLU A 58 16.17 7.34 5.95
CA GLU A 58 16.07 6.16 5.10
C GLU A 58 14.61 5.72 4.85
N SER A 59 13.74 5.81 5.86
CA SER A 59 12.33 5.42 5.74
C SER A 59 11.60 6.27 4.70
N LYS A 60 11.84 7.59 4.68
CA LYS A 60 11.25 8.49 3.68
C LYS A 60 11.72 8.16 2.26
N LYS A 61 13.00 7.80 2.12
CA LYS A 61 13.56 7.37 0.83
C LYS A 61 12.89 6.09 0.34
N GLN A 62 12.82 5.06 1.19
CA GLN A 62 12.20 3.78 0.84
C GLN A 62 10.72 3.93 0.50
N PHE A 63 9.97 4.76 1.23
CA PHE A 63 8.59 5.11 0.90
C PHE A 63 8.46 5.69 -0.52
N ASN A 64 9.31 6.65 -0.88
CA ASN A 64 9.31 7.23 -2.23
C ASN A 64 9.70 6.20 -3.30
N ASP A 65 10.67 5.33 -3.02
CA ASP A 65 11.09 4.28 -3.95
C ASP A 65 9.94 3.29 -4.25
N ILE A 66 9.18 2.89 -3.22
CA ILE A 66 7.99 2.04 -3.37
C ILE A 66 6.91 2.74 -4.22
N ARG A 67 6.63 4.01 -3.91
CA ARG A 67 5.64 4.83 -4.64
C ARG A 67 6.01 4.96 -6.13
N GLU A 68 7.28 5.24 -6.42
CA GLU A 68 7.79 5.29 -7.79
C GLU A 68 7.70 3.95 -8.51
N ALA A 69 8.08 2.86 -7.84
CA ALA A 69 8.05 1.52 -8.40
C ALA A 69 6.61 1.13 -8.80
N TRP A 70 5.63 1.41 -7.95
CA TRP A 70 4.23 1.16 -8.27
C TRP A 70 3.73 1.99 -9.45
N LEU A 71 4.09 3.28 -9.53
CA LEU A 71 3.73 4.11 -10.68
C LEU A 71 4.28 3.53 -11.99
N LYS A 72 5.52 3.03 -11.97
CA LYS A 72 6.16 2.37 -13.13
C LYS A 72 5.44 1.08 -13.51
N ILE A 73 5.07 0.25 -12.54
CA ILE A 73 4.32 -1.00 -12.77
C ILE A 73 2.94 -0.69 -13.36
N ARG A 74 2.18 0.22 -12.73
CA ARG A 74 0.85 0.60 -13.20
C ARG A 74 0.87 1.20 -14.59
N ALA A 75 1.85 2.05 -14.89
CA ALA A 75 2.02 2.60 -16.25
C ALA A 75 2.28 1.49 -17.28
N ARG A 76 3.09 0.49 -16.93
CA ARG A 76 3.36 -0.66 -17.80
C ARG A 76 2.11 -1.52 -18.03
N ASP A 77 1.34 -1.80 -16.99
CA ASP A 77 0.11 -2.59 -17.10
C ASP A 77 -0.96 -1.83 -17.89
N SER A 78 -1.04 -0.51 -17.73
CA SER A 78 -1.92 0.36 -18.52
C SER A 78 -1.56 0.35 -20.02
N VAL A 79 -0.27 0.21 -20.37
CA VAL A 79 0.19 0.07 -21.77
C VAL A 79 -0.09 -1.32 -22.32
N GLY A 80 -0.10 -2.36 -21.47
CA GLY A 80 -0.46 -3.73 -21.85
C GLY A 80 -1.91 -3.90 -22.30
N GLU A 81 -2.82 -3.06 -21.82
CA GLU A 81 -4.22 -3.06 -22.26
C GLU A 81 -4.42 -2.50 -23.68
N PHE A 82 -3.53 -1.62 -24.17
CA PHE A 82 -3.61 -1.09 -25.53
C PHE A 82 -3.07 -2.05 -26.62
N ALA A 83 -2.33 -3.09 -26.25
CA ALA A 83 -1.76 -4.07 -27.19
C ALA A 83 -2.67 -5.28 -27.47
N LYS A 84 -3.88 -5.31 -26.89
CA LYS A 84 -4.92 -6.33 -27.14
C LYS A 84 -6.17 -5.77 -27.84
N GLY A 85 -6.07 -4.59 -28.46
CA GLY A 85 -7.11 -3.99 -29.31
C GLY A 85 -6.83 -4.18 -30.79
#